data_AF-A0A931QHS7-F1
#
_entry.id   AF-A0A931QHS7-F1
#
_cell.length_a   1.000
_cell.length_b   1.000
_cell.length_c   1.000
_cell.angle_alpha   90.00
_cell.angle_beta   90.00
_cell.angle_gamma   90.00
#
_symmetry.space_group_name_H-M   'P 1'
#
loop_
_entity.id
_entity.type
_entity.pdbx_description
1 polymer ?
#
loop_
_entity_poly.entity_id
_entity_poly.type
_entity_poly.pdbx_seq_one_letter_code
_entity_poly.pdbx_strand_id
1 'polypeptide(L)'
;MLFRVVGISEGLGAQLDPSFKLFEFAAPYFQQFWLQHRSPKAIALRVGQTALDAAELGLTLPQHISRLIGQVERGELELNVNHEGLRDFAHRLQQMVNRLALALLLAATIVALGFMMIVYHPPFWDIYGGWLFGLGFLLALGLGAWMMWMIWRSGRG
;
A
#
# COMPACT_ATOMS: atom_id res chain seq x y z
N MET A 1 -9.26 23.23 -27.84
CA MET A 1 -8.48 23.86 -28.94
C MET A 1 -9.14 23.64 -30.31
N LEU A 2 -9.56 22.42 -30.68
CA LEU A 2 -10.21 22.14 -31.98
C LEU A 2 -11.56 22.84 -32.20
N PHE A 3 -12.40 22.97 -31.17
CA PHE A 3 -13.71 23.67 -31.26
C PHE A 3 -13.59 25.14 -31.68
N ARG A 4 -12.50 25.83 -31.33
CA ARG A 4 -12.27 27.24 -31.68
C ARG A 4 -11.87 27.40 -33.15
N VAL A 5 -11.17 26.42 -33.70
CA VAL A 5 -10.76 26.39 -35.12
C VAL A 5 -11.96 26.11 -36.02
N VAL A 6 -12.84 25.18 -35.61
CA VAL A 6 -14.11 24.91 -36.31
C VAL A 6 -15.03 26.13 -36.29
N GLY A 7 -15.15 26.82 -35.16
CA GLY A 7 -15.97 28.03 -35.05
C GLY A 7 -15.46 29.22 -35.88
N ILE A 8 -14.14 29.39 -36.02
CA ILE A 8 -13.55 30.46 -36.85
C ILE A 8 -13.67 30.14 -38.34
N SER A 9 -13.58 28.86 -38.75
CA SER A 9 -13.73 28.49 -40.16
C SER A 9 -15.17 28.63 -40.68
N GLU A 10 -16.19 28.35 -39.85
CA GLU A 10 -17.58 28.64 -40.22
C GLU A 10 -17.85 30.16 -40.31
N GLY A 11 -17.30 30.94 -39.36
CA GLY A 11 -17.46 32.40 -39.35
C GLY A 11 -16.81 33.13 -40.52
N LEU A 12 -15.72 32.59 -41.07
CA LEU A 12 -15.05 33.13 -42.27
C LEU A 12 -15.75 32.70 -43.58
N GLY A 13 -16.39 31.52 -43.61
CA GLY A 13 -17.14 31.05 -44.78
C GLY A 13 -18.43 31.82 -45.05
N ALA A 14 -19.13 32.23 -43.99
CA ALA A 14 -20.40 32.96 -44.10
C ALA A 14 -20.27 34.43 -44.54
N GLN A 15 -19.07 35.03 -44.48
CA GLN A 15 -18.83 36.41 -44.92
C GLN A 15 -18.54 36.54 -46.43
N LEU A 16 -18.12 35.46 -47.11
CA LEU A 16 -17.86 35.49 -48.55
C LEU A 16 -19.04 34.98 -49.40
N ASP A 17 -19.87 34.06 -48.91
CA ASP A 17 -21.07 33.61 -49.61
C ASP A 17 -22.12 33.06 -48.60
N PRO A 18 -23.32 33.68 -48.48
CA PRO A 18 -24.37 33.25 -47.55
C PRO A 18 -24.97 31.87 -47.82
N SER A 19 -24.55 31.18 -48.89
CA SER A 19 -25.08 29.87 -49.29
C SER A 19 -24.08 28.70 -49.16
N PHE A 20 -22.90 28.93 -48.57
CA PHE A 20 -21.84 27.92 -48.47
C PHE A 20 -22.14 26.83 -47.43
N LYS A 21 -22.70 25.70 -47.88
CA LYS A 21 -22.89 24.49 -47.08
C LYS A 21 -21.60 23.66 -47.07
N LEU A 22 -20.75 23.85 -46.06
CA LEU A 22 -19.55 23.01 -45.81
C LEU A 22 -19.85 21.50 -45.86
N PHE A 23 -21.06 21.11 -45.48
CA PHE A 23 -21.55 19.73 -45.47
C PHE A 23 -21.72 19.12 -46.88
N GLU A 24 -22.12 19.90 -47.88
CA GLU A 24 -22.27 19.41 -49.28
C GLU A 24 -20.91 19.23 -49.98
N PHE A 25 -19.90 20.04 -49.62
CA PHE A 25 -18.57 19.98 -50.23
C PHE A 25 -17.66 18.90 -49.62
N ALA A 26 -17.85 18.56 -48.34
CA ALA A 26 -17.05 17.55 -47.63
C ALA A 26 -17.60 16.11 -47.76
N ALA A 27 -18.87 15.94 -48.14
CA ALA A 27 -19.53 14.65 -48.33
C ALA A 27 -18.81 13.69 -49.30
N PRO A 28 -18.33 14.10 -50.50
CA PRO A 28 -17.69 13.17 -51.43
C PRO A 28 -16.31 12.67 -50.94
N TYR A 29 -15.59 13.45 -50.12
CA TYR A 29 -14.33 13.01 -49.51
C TYR A 29 -14.54 11.99 -48.39
N PHE A 30 -15.60 12.17 -47.59
CA PHE A 30 -15.95 11.20 -46.55
C PHE A 30 -16.40 9.86 -47.14
N GLN A 31 -17.18 9.86 -48.23
CA GLN A 31 -17.61 8.62 -48.89
C GLN A 31 -16.43 7.82 -49.46
N GLN A 32 -15.47 8.46 -50.13
CA GLN A 32 -14.28 7.77 -50.66
C GLN A 32 -13.41 7.18 -49.54
N PHE A 33 -13.27 7.89 -48.43
CA PHE A 33 -12.52 7.42 -47.26
C PHE A 33 -13.20 6.24 -46.54
N TRP A 34 -14.54 6.26 -46.44
CA TRP A 34 -15.34 5.19 -45.83
C TRP A 34 -15.38 3.91 -46.67
N LEU A 35 -15.46 4.05 -48.00
CA LEU A 35 -15.44 2.92 -48.94
C LEU A 35 -14.07 2.22 -48.98
N GLN A 36 -12.96 2.94 -48.80
CA GLN A 36 -11.62 2.35 -48.70
C GLN A 36 -11.38 1.60 -47.38
N HIS A 37 -11.89 2.11 -46.26
CA HIS A 37 -11.76 1.48 -44.94
C HIS A 37 -12.66 0.25 -44.75
N ARG A 38 -13.68 0.07 -45.59
CA ARG A 38 -14.55 -1.12 -45.66
C ARG A 38 -14.13 -2.13 -46.74
N SER A 39 -12.89 -2.09 -47.22
CA SER A 39 -12.44 -3.15 -48.14
C SER A 39 -12.21 -4.46 -47.37
N PRO A 40 -12.87 -5.58 -47.74
CA PRO A 40 -12.69 -6.87 -47.06
C PRO A 40 -11.23 -7.37 -47.11
N LYS A 41 -10.46 -6.91 -48.10
CA LYS A 41 -9.03 -7.16 -48.22
C LYS A 41 -8.22 -6.52 -47.08
N ALA A 42 -8.54 -5.29 -46.68
CA ALA A 42 -7.87 -4.62 -45.57
C ALA A 42 -8.18 -5.29 -44.21
N ILE A 43 -9.41 -5.78 -44.04
CA ILE A 43 -9.81 -6.55 -42.85
C ILE A 43 -9.06 -7.89 -42.79
N ALA A 44 -9.01 -8.63 -43.91
CA ALA A 44 -8.29 -9.90 -43.98
C ALA A 44 -6.79 -9.76 -43.68
N LEU A 45 -6.15 -8.71 -44.21
CA LEU A 45 -4.75 -8.39 -43.92
C LEU A 45 -4.53 -8.08 -42.43
N ARG A 46 -5.41 -7.29 -41.81
CA ARG A 46 -5.34 -6.99 -40.37
C ARG A 46 -5.51 -8.26 -39.53
N VAL A 47 -6.49 -9.11 -39.83
CA VAL A 47 -6.71 -10.36 -39.10
C VAL A 47 -5.51 -11.29 -39.22
N GLY A 48 -4.90 -11.39 -40.40
CA GLY A 48 -3.67 -12.17 -40.60
C GLY A 48 -2.49 -11.64 -39.78
N GLN A 49 -2.32 -10.32 -39.73
CA GLN A 49 -1.29 -9.68 -38.89
C GLN A 49 -1.53 -9.95 -37.40
N THR A 50 -2.76 -9.75 -36.92
CA THR A 50 -3.11 -10.03 -35.51
C THR A 50 -2.92 -11.51 -35.15
N ALA A 51 -3.17 -12.44 -36.08
CA ALA A 51 -2.94 -13.85 -35.86
C ALA A 51 -1.44 -14.19 -35.75
N LEU A 52 -0.59 -13.53 -36.54
CA LEU A 52 0.86 -13.66 -36.44
C LEU A 52 1.39 -13.09 -35.11
N ASP A 53 0.93 -11.90 -34.73
CA ASP A 53 1.30 -11.27 -33.45
C ASP A 53 0.88 -12.17 -32.26
N ALA A 54 -0.32 -12.76 -32.32
CA ALA A 54 -0.79 -13.69 -31.29
C ALA A 54 0.04 -14.99 -31.24
N ALA A 55 0.48 -15.50 -32.39
CA ALA A 55 1.37 -16.66 -32.44
C ALA A 55 2.76 -16.36 -31.85
N GLU A 56 3.30 -15.18 -32.14
CA GLU A 56 4.59 -14.72 -31.60
C GLU A 56 4.53 -14.49 -30.08
N LEU A 57 3.40 -13.96 -29.57
CA LEU A 57 3.13 -13.89 -28.14
C LEU A 57 3.08 -15.29 -27.50
N GLY A 58 2.43 -16.26 -28.14
CA GLY A 58 2.39 -17.64 -27.67
C GLY A 58 3.78 -18.28 -27.54
N LEU A 59 4.69 -17.97 -28.48
CA LEU A 59 6.07 -18.46 -28.48
C LEU A 59 6.95 -17.80 -27.40
N THR A 60 6.70 -16.53 -27.09
CA THR A 60 7.49 -15.76 -26.09
C THR A 60 6.96 -15.90 -24.66
N LEU A 61 5.68 -16.25 -24.50
CA LEU A 61 5.02 -16.49 -23.21
C LEU A 61 5.79 -17.46 -22.29
N PRO A 62 6.21 -18.67 -22.72
CA PRO A 62 6.92 -19.60 -21.86
C PRO A 62 8.24 -19.03 -21.33
N GLN A 63 8.97 -18.22 -22.11
CA GLN A 63 10.19 -17.57 -21.63
C GLN A 63 9.92 -16.56 -20.52
N HIS A 64 8.82 -15.81 -20.61
CA HIS A 64 8.42 -14.89 -19.54
C HIS A 64 8.04 -15.65 -18.27
N ILE A 65 7.32 -16.77 -18.40
CA ILE A 65 6.97 -17.63 -17.26
C ILE A 65 8.23 -18.23 -16.61
N SER A 66 9.17 -18.76 -17.39
CA SER A 66 10.43 -19.31 -16.85
C SER A 66 11.27 -18.25 -16.14
N ARG A 67 11.29 -17.00 -16.63
CA ARG A 67 11.98 -15.90 -15.95
C ARG A 67 11.32 -15.57 -14.61
N LEU A 68 9.99 -15.51 -14.56
CA LEU A 68 9.24 -15.28 -13.31
C LEU A 68 9.48 -16.41 -12.30
N ILE A 69 9.37 -17.68 -12.72
CA ILE A 69 9.66 -18.83 -11.85
C ILE A 69 11.10 -18.77 -11.34
N GLY A 70 12.07 -18.45 -12.19
CA GLY A 70 13.45 -18.31 -11.76
C GLY A 70 13.67 -17.19 -10.74
N GLN A 71 12.93 -16.08 -10.85
CA GLN A 71 12.95 -15.01 -9.85
C GLN A 71 12.31 -15.46 -8.52
N VAL A 72 11.25 -16.27 -8.56
CA VAL A 72 10.64 -16.90 -7.37
C VAL A 72 11.65 -17.81 -6.68
N GLU A 73 12.28 -18.72 -7.43
CA GLU A 73 13.23 -19.70 -6.90
C GLU A 73 14.46 -19.04 -6.26
N ARG A 74 14.94 -17.95 -6.85
CA ARG A 74 16.07 -17.18 -6.31
C ARG A 74 15.69 -16.24 -5.17
N GLY A 75 14.40 -16.10 -4.86
CA GLY A 75 13.91 -15.11 -3.89
C GLY A 75 14.15 -13.66 -4.33
N GLU A 76 14.48 -13.44 -5.61
CA GLU A 76 14.71 -12.12 -6.23
C GLU A 76 13.40 -11.44 -6.65
N LEU A 77 12.26 -12.06 -6.35
CA LEU A 77 10.97 -11.40 -6.46
C LEU A 77 10.91 -10.26 -5.43
N GLU A 78 11.42 -9.09 -5.83
CA GLU A 78 11.06 -7.80 -5.25
C GLU A 78 9.59 -7.52 -5.60
N LEU A 79 8.69 -8.23 -4.91
CA LEU A 79 7.28 -7.90 -4.90
C LEU A 79 7.18 -6.50 -4.29
N ASN A 80 7.09 -5.47 -5.12
CA ASN A 80 6.67 -4.12 -4.72
C ASN A 80 5.18 -4.11 -4.32
N VAL A 81 4.73 -5.13 -3.59
CA VAL A 81 3.59 -5.07 -2.70
C VAL A 81 4.07 -4.14 -1.59
N ASN A 82 3.40 -3.01 -1.39
CA ASN A 82 3.68 -2.10 -0.26
C ASN A 82 3.99 -2.95 0.98
N HIS A 83 5.26 -3.05 1.36
CA HIS A 83 5.72 -3.87 2.49
C HIS A 83 5.17 -3.37 3.84
N GLU A 84 4.35 -2.32 3.82
CA GLU A 84 3.55 -1.80 4.93
C GLU A 84 2.76 -2.91 5.61
N GLY A 85 2.10 -3.83 4.89
CA GLY A 85 1.25 -4.84 5.53
C GLY A 85 1.99 -5.78 6.50
N LEU A 86 3.11 -6.36 6.07
CA LEU A 86 3.92 -7.25 6.92
C LEU A 86 4.72 -6.47 7.97
N ARG A 87 5.25 -5.30 7.60
CA ARG A 87 6.01 -4.45 8.53
C ARG A 87 5.12 -3.91 9.63
N ASP A 88 3.89 -3.49 9.31
CA ASP A 88 2.88 -3.04 10.26
C ASP A 88 2.41 -4.18 11.14
N PHE A 89 2.21 -5.38 10.59
CA PHE A 89 1.90 -6.57 11.38
C PHE A 89 3.02 -6.86 12.39
N ALA A 90 4.28 -6.85 11.94
CA ALA A 90 5.44 -7.04 12.82
C ALA A 90 5.52 -5.94 13.89
N HIS A 91 5.27 -4.67 13.54
CA HIS A 91 5.26 -3.57 14.51
C HIS A 91 4.13 -3.74 15.55
N ARG A 92 2.92 -4.11 15.12
CA ARG A 92 1.80 -4.39 16.03
C ARG A 92 2.10 -5.58 16.94
N LEU A 93 2.72 -6.63 16.40
CA LEU A 93 3.14 -7.79 17.17
C LEU A 93 4.18 -7.41 18.23
N GLN A 94 5.20 -6.63 17.85
CA GLN A 94 6.23 -6.11 18.77
C GLN A 94 5.59 -5.30 19.90
N GLN A 95 4.61 -4.44 19.59
CA GLN A 95 3.88 -3.64 20.58
C GLN A 95 3.07 -4.53 21.54
N MET A 96 2.40 -5.56 21.03
CA MET A 96 1.67 -6.52 21.86
C MET A 96 2.60 -7.31 22.79
N VAL A 97 3.72 -7.81 22.26
CA VAL A 97 4.74 -8.55 23.03
C VAL A 97 5.34 -7.67 24.12
N ASN A 98 5.71 -6.43 23.80
CA ASN A 98 6.19 -5.49 24.80
C ASN A 98 5.14 -5.27 25.89
N ARG A 99 3.89 -4.97 25.52
CA ARG A 99 2.82 -4.77 26.51
C ARG A 99 2.62 -6.00 27.42
N LEU A 100 2.72 -7.21 26.88
CA LEU A 100 2.65 -8.45 27.64
C LEU A 100 3.84 -8.61 28.59
N ALA A 101 5.06 -8.40 28.11
CA ALA A 101 6.27 -8.46 28.94
C ALA A 101 6.18 -7.50 30.13
N LEU A 102 5.65 -6.30 29.90
CA LEU A 102 5.43 -5.31 30.96
C LEU A 102 4.38 -5.75 31.98
N ALA A 103 3.24 -6.25 31.52
CA ALA A 103 2.22 -6.78 32.42
C ALA A 103 2.78 -7.93 33.27
N LEU A 104 3.60 -8.80 32.67
CA LEU A 104 4.24 -9.91 33.37
C LEU A 104 5.23 -9.41 34.42
N LEU A 105 6.07 -8.43 34.08
CA LEU A 105 7.06 -7.87 34.99
C LEU A 105 6.40 -7.16 36.18
N LEU A 106 5.31 -6.44 35.93
CA LEU A 106 4.49 -5.83 36.99
C LEU A 106 3.86 -6.90 37.89
N ALA A 107 3.24 -7.92 37.30
CA ALA A 107 2.64 -9.01 38.07
C ALA A 107 3.69 -9.75 38.91
N ALA A 108 4.86 -10.06 38.34
CA ALA A 108 5.97 -10.68 39.05
C ALA A 108 6.48 -9.80 40.20
N THR A 109 6.57 -8.48 39.98
CA THR A 109 6.98 -7.52 41.03
C THR A 109 5.96 -7.47 42.17
N ILE A 110 4.66 -7.42 41.87
CA ILE A 110 3.59 -7.43 42.88
C ILE A 110 3.64 -8.72 43.69
N VAL A 111 3.76 -9.87 43.03
CA VAL A 111 3.83 -11.18 43.70
C VAL A 111 5.10 -11.27 44.54
N ALA A 112 6.26 -10.85 44.03
CA ALA A 112 7.52 -10.86 44.77
C ALA A 112 7.45 -9.99 46.04
N LEU A 113 6.87 -8.79 45.95
CA LEU A 113 6.66 -7.90 47.10
C LEU A 113 5.71 -8.52 48.13
N GLY A 114 4.60 -9.12 47.67
CA GLY A 114 3.65 -9.80 48.55
C GLY A 114 4.26 -11.04 49.23
N PHE A 115 5.06 -11.81 48.50
CA PHE A 115 5.74 -12.99 49.02
C PHE A 115 6.84 -12.62 50.02
N MET A 116 7.60 -11.55 49.76
CA MET A 116 8.58 -10.99 50.69
C MET A 116 7.93 -10.65 52.03
N MET A 117 6.72 -10.11 52.03
CA MET A 117 5.93 -9.77 53.24
C MET A 117 5.58 -10.99 54.11
N ILE A 118 5.37 -12.15 53.49
CA ILE A 118 4.95 -13.35 54.20
C ILE A 118 6.16 -14.12 54.73
N VAL A 119 7.23 -14.21 53.94
CA VAL A 119 8.37 -15.10 54.22
C VAL A 119 9.43 -14.47 55.11
N TYR A 120 9.64 -13.16 55.05
CA TYR A 120 10.86 -12.55 55.59
C TYR A 120 10.63 -11.77 56.89
N HIS A 121 10.46 -12.42 58.05
CA HIS A 121 10.27 -11.77 59.37
C HIS A 121 11.58 -11.61 60.20
N PRO A 122 12.48 -10.64 59.93
CA PRO A 122 13.60 -10.37 60.81
C PRO A 122 13.17 -9.58 62.06
N PRO A 123 13.91 -9.67 63.19
CA PRO A 123 13.56 -8.98 64.44
C PRO A 123 13.41 -7.45 64.34
N PHE A 124 14.00 -6.83 63.31
CA PHE A 124 13.95 -5.39 63.06
C PHE A 124 12.71 -4.96 62.26
N TRP A 125 11.89 -5.92 61.82
CA TRP A 125 10.76 -5.68 60.91
C TRP A 125 9.60 -4.94 61.57
N ASP A 126 9.40 -5.15 62.87
CA ASP A 126 8.38 -4.44 63.66
C ASP A 126 8.60 -2.92 63.72
N ILE A 127 9.84 -2.45 63.51
CA ILE A 127 10.20 -1.02 63.58
C ILE A 127 10.42 -0.42 62.18
N TYR A 128 11.15 -1.11 61.30
CA TYR A 128 11.56 -0.58 59.99
C TYR A 128 10.80 -1.17 58.79
N GLY A 129 9.99 -2.21 59.01
CA GLY A 129 9.31 -2.94 57.94
C GLY A 129 8.33 -2.11 57.15
N GLY A 130 7.50 -1.33 57.83
CA GLY A 130 6.53 -0.44 57.17
C GLY A 130 7.20 0.59 56.25
N TRP A 131 8.34 1.15 56.66
CA TRP A 131 9.04 2.17 55.87
C TRP A 131 9.75 1.56 54.65
N LEU A 132 10.40 0.41 54.82
CA LEU A 132 11.05 -0.31 53.72
C LEU A 132 10.03 -0.80 52.69
N PHE A 133 8.85 -1.24 53.13
CA PHE A 133 7.76 -1.66 52.26
C PHE A 133 7.13 -0.47 51.52
N GLY A 134 6.92 0.65 52.22
CA GLY A 134 6.46 1.90 51.60
C GLY A 134 7.43 2.38 50.52
N LEU A 135 8.73 2.26 50.75
CA LEU A 135 9.77 2.55 49.75
C LEU A 135 9.70 1.61 48.55
N GLY A 136 9.58 0.29 48.79
CA GLY A 136 9.43 -0.69 47.71
C GLY A 136 8.17 -0.48 46.87
N PHE A 137 7.06 -0.12 47.52
CA PHE A 137 5.79 0.20 46.85
C PHE A 137 5.88 1.49 46.03
N LEU A 138 6.50 2.55 46.58
CA LEU A 138 6.74 3.79 45.85
C LEU A 138 7.66 3.59 44.65
N LEU A 139 8.68 2.74 44.80
CA LEU A 139 9.63 2.44 43.73
C LEU A 139 8.97 1.61 42.63
N ALA A 140 8.12 0.63 42.99
CA ALA A 140 7.30 -0.13 42.04
C ALA A 140 6.28 0.76 41.30
N LEU A 141 5.61 1.67 42.01
CA LEU A 141 4.72 2.66 41.39
C LEU A 141 5.48 3.61 40.46
N GLY A 142 6.67 4.08 40.87
CA GLY A 142 7.54 4.93 40.06
C GLY A 142 7.99 4.24 38.79
N LEU A 143 8.43 2.98 38.87
CA LEU A 143 8.80 2.18 37.71
C LEU A 143 7.60 1.92 36.80
N GLY A 144 6.44 1.57 37.35
CA GLY A 144 5.21 1.37 36.58
C GLY A 144 4.76 2.63 35.83
N ALA A 145 4.79 3.78 36.51
CA ALA A 145 4.44 5.08 35.91
C ALA A 145 5.46 5.50 34.83
N TRP A 146 6.76 5.33 35.10
CA TRP A 146 7.83 5.63 34.14
C TRP A 146 7.72 4.77 32.87
N MET A 147 7.36 3.49 33.02
CA MET A 147 7.12 2.60 31.89
C MET A 147 5.88 2.98 31.08
N MET A 148 4.76 3.31 31.75
CA MET A 148 3.55 3.76 31.07
C MET A 148 3.83 5.04 30.24
N TRP A 149 4.65 5.93 30.79
CA TRP A 149 5.13 7.12 30.08
C TRP A 149 6.04 6.78 28.89
N MET A 150 6.93 5.79 29.02
CA MET A 150 7.81 5.35 27.93
C MET A 150 7.03 4.74 26.76
N ILE A 151 5.99 3.94 27.02
CA ILE A 151 5.12 3.37 25.97
C ILE A 151 4.37 4.47 25.22
N TRP A 152 3.80 5.45 25.95
CA TRP A 152 3.11 6.58 25.35
C TRP A 152 4.04 7.48 24.52
N ARG A 153 5.30 7.61 24.93
CA ARG A 153 6.33 8.35 24.18
C ARG A 153 6.83 7.56 22.97
N SER A 154 6.90 6.23 23.05
CA SER A 154 7.37 5.35 21.97
C SER A 154 6.36 5.17 20.83
N GLY A 155 5.07 5.47 21.04
CA GLY A 155 4.05 5.40 20.00
C GLY A 155 4.00 6.59 19.03
N ARG A 156 5.01 7.47 19.04
CA ARG A 156 5.10 8.68 18.19
C ARG A 156 6.31 8.68 17.24
N GLY A 157 6.97 7.54 17.04
CA GLY A 157 8.05 7.36 16.07
C GLY A 157 7.61 6.50 14.90
#